data_AF-A0A1F3PR35-F1
#
_entry.id   AF-A0A1F3PR35-F1
#
_cell.length_a   1.000
_cell.length_b   1.000
_cell.length_c   1.000
_cell.angle_alpha   90.00
_cell.angle_beta   90.00
_cell.angle_gamma   90.00
#
_symmetry.space_group_name_H-M   'P 1'
#
loop_
_entity.id
_entity.type
_entity.pdbx_description
1 polymer ?
#
loop_
_entity_poly.entity_id
_entity_poly.type
_entity_poly.pdbx_seq_one_letter_code
_entity_poly.pdbx_strand_id
1 'polypeptide(L)'
;MAFRLTPKLNLELYGLLMVITPFLLLQNYLQDSMGMLSRLSFSMGENDYPVFLFIAILLGLASVFFLIKNFTLNRLYGLILVCFLFWVGYNTSDYYYNHHFYDIQHNWHYFAYAIYTWLAWRYYLSKKYPVEKIILRTFLLALGISAADELIQVFISNRVFDLSDVAKDLWGCMIGQVFIHFVIFNLENLSFKKFWRKGIKDWTKHGLYLLILEVLFAWVFLNVSSLISDAKYAVNVLFITLLIFTILSFLLHLAGKKPMRYYVIALTAFLIIYPLVRLKFSEPKISITSGNIIIYKGLPVPYFDLMIYPNGMMRPVDKKTSFNVRDKKKIEAIGPDILILATGKKGQGGKGFQDQLKVEMKYNFEKDKNYQIIKLPNREACKLYNKLVKEGKKILMIIHNS
;
A
#
# COMPACT_ATOMS: atom_id res chain seq x y z
N MET A 1 1.67 -31.26 -31.97
CA MET A 1 1.12 -29.97 -32.45
C MET A 1 0.89 -29.09 -31.22
N ALA A 2 1.69 -28.04 -31.00
CA ALA A 2 1.53 -27.19 -29.82
C ALA A 2 0.34 -26.23 -30.03
N PHE A 3 -0.70 -26.35 -29.23
CA PHE A 3 -1.90 -25.49 -29.28
C PHE A 3 -1.49 -24.06 -28.90
N ARG A 4 -1.29 -23.17 -29.87
CA ARG A 4 -0.95 -21.75 -29.62
C ARG A 4 -2.25 -20.96 -29.45
N LEU A 5 -2.62 -20.69 -28.20
CA LEU A 5 -3.75 -19.82 -27.88
C LEU A 5 -3.52 -18.40 -28.45
N THR A 6 -4.56 -17.81 -29.03
CA THR A 6 -4.50 -16.43 -29.56
C THR A 6 -4.30 -15.41 -28.43
N PRO A 7 -3.67 -14.24 -28.67
CA PRO A 7 -3.50 -13.22 -27.64
C PRO A 7 -4.81 -12.78 -26.97
N LYS A 8 -5.90 -12.75 -27.75
CA LYS A 8 -7.25 -12.45 -27.24
C LYS A 8 -7.72 -13.52 -26.25
N LEU A 9 -7.66 -14.78 -26.67
CA LEU A 9 -8.12 -15.90 -25.84
C LEU A 9 -7.30 -16.02 -24.55
N ASN A 10 -5.98 -15.80 -24.61
CA ASN A 10 -5.13 -15.77 -23.41
C ASN A 10 -5.57 -14.68 -22.43
N LEU A 11 -5.83 -13.46 -22.92
CA LEU A 11 -6.27 -12.35 -22.08
C LEU A 11 -7.64 -12.62 -21.44
N GLU A 12 -8.59 -13.12 -22.22
CA GLU A 12 -9.95 -13.42 -21.74
C GLU A 12 -9.96 -14.56 -20.73
N LEU A 13 -9.26 -15.67 -21.00
CA LEU A 13 -9.16 -16.79 -20.06
C LEU A 13 -8.42 -16.39 -18.78
N TYR A 14 -7.35 -15.60 -18.88
CA TYR A 14 -6.63 -15.15 -17.70
C TYR A 14 -7.45 -14.15 -16.88
N GLY A 15 -8.13 -13.19 -17.52
CA GLY A 15 -9.03 -12.26 -16.85
C GLY A 15 -10.18 -12.98 -16.15
N LEU A 16 -10.76 -13.99 -16.79
CA LEU A 16 -11.75 -14.87 -16.17
C LEU A 16 -11.17 -15.62 -14.97
N LEU A 17 -9.94 -16.14 -15.10
CA LEU A 17 -9.25 -16.82 -14.02
C LEU A 17 -8.99 -15.88 -12.83
N MET A 18 -8.65 -14.60 -13.05
CA MET A 18 -8.49 -13.65 -11.94
C MET A 18 -9.77 -13.43 -11.16
N VAL A 19 -10.93 -13.42 -11.82
CA VAL A 19 -12.23 -13.30 -11.14
C VAL A 19 -12.64 -14.62 -10.49
N ILE A 20 -12.47 -15.76 -11.17
CA ILE A 20 -12.92 -17.07 -10.67
C ILE A 20 -12.03 -17.60 -9.53
N THR A 21 -10.72 -17.35 -9.59
CA THR A 21 -9.74 -17.96 -8.66
C THR A 21 -10.03 -17.62 -7.20
N PRO A 22 -10.29 -16.36 -6.79
CA PRO A 22 -10.68 -16.06 -5.43
C PRO A 22 -11.84 -16.93 -4.92
N PHE A 23 -12.85 -17.22 -5.75
CA PHE A 23 -13.95 -18.12 -5.38
C PHE A 23 -13.48 -19.56 -5.16
N LEU A 24 -12.65 -20.10 -6.08
CA LEU A 24 -12.09 -21.45 -5.95
C LEU A 24 -11.18 -21.55 -4.70
N LEU A 25 -10.43 -20.49 -4.40
CA LEU A 25 -9.55 -20.41 -3.24
C LEU A 25 -10.34 -20.34 -1.92
N LEU A 26 -11.41 -19.55 -1.88
CA LEU A 26 -12.25 -19.36 -0.70
C LEU A 26 -13.11 -20.58 -0.37
N GLN A 27 -13.58 -21.33 -1.38
CA GLN A 27 -14.46 -22.48 -1.14
C GLN A 27 -13.72 -23.78 -0.81
N ASN A 28 -12.45 -23.95 -1.22
CA ASN A 28 -11.80 -25.28 -1.25
C ASN A 28 -10.47 -25.42 -0.47
N TYR A 29 -10.26 -24.72 0.65
CA TYR A 29 -9.05 -24.87 1.50
C TYR A 29 -7.69 -24.56 0.82
N LEU A 30 -7.73 -24.02 -0.40
CA LEU A 30 -6.56 -23.77 -1.22
C LEU A 30 -5.76 -22.60 -0.66
N GLN A 31 -6.43 -21.65 -0.01
CA GLN A 31 -5.82 -20.56 0.73
C GLN A 31 -4.95 -21.08 1.89
N ASP A 32 -5.45 -22.02 2.68
CA ASP A 32 -4.68 -22.64 3.77
C ASP A 32 -3.52 -23.49 3.22
N SER A 33 -3.76 -24.22 2.13
CA SER A 33 -2.73 -25.02 1.46
C SER A 33 -1.60 -24.13 0.92
N MET A 34 -1.92 -22.99 0.30
CA MET A 34 -0.93 -22.01 -0.13
C MET A 34 -0.20 -21.37 1.06
N GLY A 35 -0.90 -21.11 2.16
CA GLY A 35 -0.29 -20.62 3.40
C GLY A 35 0.63 -21.65 4.06
N MET A 36 0.30 -22.95 3.98
CA MET A 36 1.19 -24.04 4.42
C MET A 36 2.41 -24.14 3.53
N LEU A 37 2.21 -24.09 2.20
CA LEU A 37 3.30 -24.07 1.23
C LEU A 37 4.23 -22.87 1.45
N SER A 38 3.69 -21.65 1.65
CA SER A 38 4.50 -20.44 1.83
C SER A 38 5.38 -20.49 3.09
N ARG A 39 4.97 -21.29 4.09
CA ARG A 39 5.71 -21.53 5.34
C ARG A 39 6.67 -22.71 5.28
N LEU A 40 6.75 -23.44 4.16
CA LEU A 40 7.77 -24.47 4.00
C LEU A 40 9.16 -23.83 4.17
N SER A 41 9.89 -24.30 5.16
CA SER A 41 11.27 -23.93 5.42
C SER A 41 12.16 -25.16 5.40
N PHE A 42 13.43 -24.95 5.12
CA PHE A 42 14.48 -25.93 5.39
C PHE A 42 15.45 -25.33 6.40
N SER A 43 15.87 -26.14 7.37
CA SER A 43 16.83 -25.72 8.39
C SER A 43 18.25 -25.93 7.88
N MET A 44 19.09 -24.92 7.99
CA MET A 44 20.53 -25.02 7.72
C MET A 44 21.27 -24.44 8.94
N GLY A 45 21.75 -25.33 9.80
CA GLY A 45 22.25 -24.96 11.13
C GLY A 45 21.11 -24.61 12.08
N GLU A 46 21.25 -23.51 12.82
CA GLU A 46 20.23 -22.98 13.75
C GLU A 46 19.19 -22.07 13.06
N ASN A 47 19.33 -21.85 11.75
CA ASN A 47 18.49 -20.94 11.00
C ASN A 47 17.53 -21.70 10.08
N ASP A 48 16.26 -21.29 10.10
CA ASP A 48 15.23 -21.74 9.17
C ASP A 48 15.13 -20.80 7.97
N TYR A 49 15.28 -21.34 6.78
CA TYR A 49 15.20 -20.60 5.52
C TYR A 49 13.90 -20.95 4.76
N PRO A 50 13.06 -19.98 4.42
CA PRO A 50 11.85 -20.24 3.64
C PRO A 50 12.18 -20.75 2.23
N VAL A 51 11.58 -21.87 1.82
CA VAL A 51 11.76 -22.48 0.48
C VAL A 51 11.38 -21.49 -0.62
N PHE A 52 10.30 -20.72 -0.43
CA PHE A 52 9.85 -19.74 -1.41
C PHE A 52 10.83 -18.60 -1.64
N LEU A 53 11.59 -18.20 -0.61
CA LEU A 53 12.65 -17.21 -0.77
C LEU A 53 13.74 -17.75 -1.71
N PHE A 54 14.11 -19.02 -1.55
CA PHE A 54 15.09 -19.67 -2.43
C PHE A 54 14.59 -19.78 -3.89
N ILE A 55 13.32 -20.18 -4.09
CA ILE A 55 12.70 -20.21 -5.42
C ILE A 55 12.70 -18.82 -6.05
N ALA A 56 12.32 -17.78 -5.29
CA ALA A 56 12.32 -16.40 -5.78
C ALA A 56 13.73 -15.93 -6.18
N ILE A 57 14.76 -16.26 -5.38
CA ILE A 57 16.16 -15.95 -5.71
C ILE A 57 16.58 -16.68 -6.99
N LEU A 58 16.28 -17.98 -7.13
CA LEU A 58 16.59 -18.74 -8.34
C LEU A 58 15.91 -18.17 -9.59
N LEU A 59 14.61 -17.84 -9.49
CA LEU A 59 13.88 -17.20 -10.59
C LEU A 59 14.44 -15.82 -10.93
N GLY A 60 14.85 -15.05 -9.92
CA GLY A 60 15.52 -13.77 -10.09
C GLY A 60 16.85 -13.92 -10.82
N LEU A 61 17.70 -14.86 -10.39
CA LEU A 61 18.99 -15.16 -11.02
C LEU A 61 18.81 -15.67 -12.45
N ALA A 62 17.85 -16.56 -12.70
CA ALA A 62 17.54 -17.03 -14.04
C ALA A 62 17.07 -15.88 -14.94
N SER A 63 16.21 -15.00 -14.43
CA SER A 63 15.74 -13.81 -15.15
C SER A 63 16.90 -12.87 -15.49
N VAL A 64 17.80 -12.60 -14.54
CA VAL A 64 19.02 -11.82 -14.77
C VAL A 64 19.90 -12.50 -15.82
N PHE A 65 20.11 -13.82 -15.73
CA PHE A 65 20.91 -14.58 -16.69
C PHE A 65 20.35 -14.46 -18.13
N PHE A 66 19.04 -14.56 -18.31
CA PHE A 66 18.40 -14.35 -19.62
C PHE A 66 18.51 -12.89 -20.11
N LEU A 67 18.51 -11.93 -19.18
CA LEU A 67 18.64 -10.51 -19.50
C LEU A 67 20.09 -10.04 -19.70
N ILE A 68 21.10 -10.75 -19.19
CA ILE A 68 22.52 -10.38 -19.25
C ILE A 68 22.98 -10.12 -20.68
N LYS A 69 22.52 -10.94 -21.64
CA LYS A 69 22.89 -10.79 -23.06
C LYS A 69 22.43 -9.47 -23.68
N ASN A 70 21.42 -8.82 -23.10
CA ASN A 70 20.84 -7.57 -23.59
C ASN A 70 20.74 -6.53 -22.46
N PHE A 71 21.65 -6.57 -21.50
CA PHE A 71 21.56 -5.70 -20.32
C PHE A 71 21.99 -4.27 -20.66
N THR A 72 21.12 -3.29 -20.41
CA THR A 72 21.39 -1.86 -20.60
C THR A 72 21.20 -1.13 -19.28
N LEU A 73 21.83 0.04 -19.12
CA LEU A 73 21.63 0.88 -17.92
C LEU A 73 20.16 1.23 -17.71
N ASN A 74 19.42 1.50 -18.78
CA ASN A 74 17.98 1.76 -18.71
C ASN A 74 17.19 0.57 -18.16
N ARG A 75 17.54 -0.66 -18.56
CA ARG A 75 16.92 -1.89 -18.02
C ARG A 75 17.26 -2.10 -16.55
N LEU A 76 18.50 -1.80 -16.15
CA LEU A 76 18.90 -1.81 -14.74
C LEU A 76 18.07 -0.81 -13.92
N TYR A 77 17.93 0.43 -14.38
CA TYR A 77 17.07 1.42 -13.71
C TYR A 77 15.61 0.98 -13.68
N GLY A 78 15.11 0.35 -14.75
CA GLY A 78 13.79 -0.25 -14.80
C GLY A 78 13.58 -1.35 -13.75
N LEU A 79 14.56 -2.25 -13.59
CA LEU A 79 14.53 -3.31 -12.57
C LEU A 79 14.57 -2.73 -11.16
N ILE A 80 15.46 -1.77 -10.90
CA ILE A 80 15.52 -1.06 -9.61
C ILE A 80 14.16 -0.40 -9.30
N LEU A 81 13.56 0.26 -10.30
CA LEU A 81 12.25 0.89 -10.16
C LEU A 81 11.15 -0.14 -9.86
N VAL A 82 11.15 -1.29 -10.53
CA VAL A 82 10.19 -2.38 -10.25
C VAL A 82 10.36 -2.90 -8.82
N CYS A 83 11.60 -3.18 -8.38
CA CYS A 83 11.88 -3.60 -7.00
C CYS A 83 11.41 -2.53 -5.98
N PHE A 84 11.64 -1.26 -6.29
CA PHE A 84 11.15 -0.15 -5.48
C PHE A 84 9.62 -0.10 -5.40
N LEU A 85 8.91 -0.33 -6.50
CA LEU A 85 7.44 -0.38 -6.50
C LEU A 85 6.91 -1.54 -5.65
N PHE A 86 7.51 -2.73 -5.74
CA PHE A 86 7.18 -3.84 -4.84
C PHE A 86 7.41 -3.48 -3.37
N TRP A 87 8.55 -2.86 -3.07
CA TRP A 87 8.88 -2.42 -1.70
C TRP A 87 7.86 -1.39 -1.18
N VAL A 88 7.45 -0.42 -2.00
CA VAL A 88 6.40 0.55 -1.63
C VAL A 88 5.08 -0.15 -1.37
N GLY A 89 4.66 -1.06 -2.28
CA GLY A 89 3.39 -1.79 -2.16
C GLY A 89 3.28 -2.55 -0.84
N TYR A 90 4.33 -3.31 -0.52
CA TYR A 90 4.45 -4.10 0.70
C TYR A 90 4.44 -3.23 1.97
N ASN A 91 5.21 -2.14 2.00
CA ASN A 91 5.31 -1.31 3.21
C ASN A 91 4.06 -0.44 3.46
N THR A 92 3.30 -0.09 2.41
CA THR A 92 2.09 0.73 2.54
C THR A 92 0.90 -0.12 2.95
N SER A 93 0.59 -1.17 2.19
CA SER A 93 -0.69 -1.88 2.32
C SER A 93 -0.69 -3.01 3.36
N ASP A 94 0.47 -3.62 3.63
CA ASP A 94 0.56 -4.83 4.47
C ASP A 94 1.13 -4.57 5.87
N TYR A 95 1.12 -3.31 6.34
CA TYR A 95 1.78 -2.97 7.59
C TYR A 95 1.26 -3.74 8.82
N TYR A 96 -0.06 -3.93 8.93
CA TYR A 96 -0.69 -4.65 10.04
C TYR A 96 -0.60 -6.17 9.93
N TYR A 97 -0.23 -6.65 8.75
CA TYR A 97 -0.33 -8.05 8.41
C TYR A 97 0.84 -8.87 8.94
N ASN A 98 1.98 -8.23 9.25
CA ASN A 98 3.22 -8.88 9.70
C ASN A 98 3.59 -10.11 8.83
N HIS A 99 3.13 -10.12 7.58
CA HIS A 99 3.43 -11.13 6.59
C HIS A 99 4.78 -10.82 5.99
N HIS A 100 5.46 -11.85 5.55
CA HIS A 100 6.70 -11.70 4.81
C HIS A 100 6.41 -11.40 3.34
N PHE A 101 7.34 -10.74 2.65
CA PHE A 101 7.19 -10.48 1.21
C PHE A 101 7.03 -11.76 0.38
N TYR A 102 7.56 -12.89 0.87
CA TYR A 102 7.43 -14.20 0.21
C TYR A 102 6.11 -14.93 0.53
N ASP A 103 5.22 -14.35 1.34
CA ASP A 103 3.87 -14.87 1.53
C ASP A 103 3.05 -14.61 0.26
N ILE A 104 3.09 -15.57 -0.67
CA ILE A 104 2.43 -15.48 -1.98
C ILE A 104 0.94 -15.20 -1.82
N GLN A 105 0.29 -15.78 -0.83
CA GLN A 105 -1.13 -15.57 -0.55
C GLN A 105 -1.51 -14.10 -0.35
N HIS A 106 -0.58 -13.25 0.09
CA HIS A 106 -0.85 -11.83 0.31
C HIS A 106 -0.32 -10.94 -0.83
N ASN A 107 0.72 -11.42 -1.53
CA ASN A 107 1.37 -10.67 -2.61
C ASN A 107 0.92 -11.09 -4.02
N TRP A 108 0.05 -12.11 -4.15
CA TRP A 108 -0.39 -12.65 -5.44
C TRP A 108 -1.05 -11.60 -6.34
N HIS A 109 -1.79 -10.66 -5.75
CA HIS A 109 -2.40 -9.52 -6.45
C HIS A 109 -1.39 -8.79 -7.34
N TYR A 110 -0.19 -8.52 -6.82
CA TYR A 110 0.85 -7.82 -7.57
C TYR A 110 1.31 -8.61 -8.80
N PHE A 111 1.53 -9.92 -8.62
CA PHE A 111 2.01 -10.79 -9.69
C PHE A 111 0.93 -11.08 -10.73
N ALA A 112 -0.30 -11.35 -10.29
CA ALA A 112 -1.43 -11.66 -11.16
C ALA A 112 -1.73 -10.49 -12.10
N TYR A 113 -1.82 -9.28 -11.55
CA TYR A 113 -2.08 -8.10 -12.37
C TYR A 113 -0.87 -7.68 -13.22
N ALA A 114 0.37 -7.97 -12.80
CA ALA A 114 1.53 -7.78 -13.67
C ALA A 114 1.51 -8.72 -14.90
N ILE A 115 1.12 -9.98 -14.71
CA ILE A 115 0.94 -10.96 -15.79
C ILE A 115 -0.23 -10.56 -16.69
N TYR A 116 -1.37 -10.18 -16.10
CA TYR A 116 -2.51 -9.65 -16.84
C TYR A 116 -2.10 -8.47 -17.74
N THR A 117 -1.33 -7.52 -17.19
CA THR A 117 -0.82 -6.38 -17.94
C THR A 117 0.05 -6.80 -19.12
N TRP A 118 0.88 -7.84 -18.99
CA TRP A 118 1.64 -8.39 -20.11
C TRP A 118 0.75 -8.99 -21.20
N LEU A 119 -0.28 -9.74 -20.82
CA LEU A 119 -1.24 -10.33 -21.76
C LEU A 119 -2.05 -9.24 -22.49
N ALA A 120 -2.52 -8.24 -21.75
CA ALA A 120 -3.24 -7.09 -22.29
C ALA A 120 -2.36 -6.30 -23.28
N TRP A 121 -1.09 -6.06 -22.92
CA TRP A 121 -0.11 -5.43 -23.79
C TRP A 121 0.03 -6.19 -25.12
N ARG A 122 0.26 -7.50 -25.08
CA ARG A 122 0.39 -8.33 -26.29
C ARG A 122 -0.86 -8.29 -27.16
N TYR A 123 -2.03 -8.38 -26.54
CA TYR A 123 -3.30 -8.31 -27.26
C TYR A 123 -3.46 -6.96 -27.96
N TYR A 124 -3.30 -5.84 -27.26
CA TYR A 124 -3.50 -4.51 -27.83
C TYR A 124 -2.43 -4.10 -28.84
N LEU A 125 -1.19 -4.57 -28.63
CA LEU A 125 -0.13 -4.40 -29.62
C LEU A 125 -0.47 -5.13 -30.93
N SER A 126 -1.05 -6.34 -30.86
CA SER A 126 -1.52 -7.07 -32.05
C SER A 126 -2.64 -6.34 -32.81
N LYS A 127 -3.40 -5.47 -32.11
CA LYS A 127 -4.42 -4.59 -32.69
C LYS A 127 -3.86 -3.25 -33.20
N LYS A 128 -2.53 -3.07 -33.18
CA LYS A 128 -1.83 -1.84 -33.60
C LYS A 128 -2.31 -0.59 -32.87
N TYR A 129 -2.71 -0.73 -31.60
CA TYR A 129 -3.05 0.45 -30.81
C TYR A 129 -1.79 1.23 -30.43
N PRO A 130 -1.86 2.57 -30.40
CA PRO A 130 -0.77 3.39 -29.93
C PRO A 130 -0.54 3.17 -28.43
N VAL A 131 0.71 3.31 -28.01
CA VAL A 131 1.21 2.93 -26.67
C VAL A 131 0.37 3.54 -25.54
N GLU A 132 0.03 4.83 -25.64
CA GLU A 132 -0.77 5.54 -24.65
C GLU A 132 -2.17 4.96 -24.49
N LYS A 133 -2.79 4.44 -25.57
CA LYS A 133 -4.09 3.76 -25.49
C LYS A 133 -3.96 2.38 -24.86
N ILE A 134 -2.83 1.70 -25.06
CA ILE A 134 -2.58 0.39 -24.43
C ILE A 134 -2.45 0.56 -22.92
N ILE A 135 -1.64 1.53 -22.47
CA ILE A 135 -1.44 1.87 -21.05
C ILE A 135 -2.81 2.17 -20.40
N LEU A 136 -3.55 3.15 -20.94
CA LEU A 136 -4.85 3.56 -20.39
C LEU A 136 -5.87 2.43 -20.32
N ARG A 137 -6.02 1.67 -21.42
CA ARG A 137 -7.02 0.59 -21.47
C ARG A 137 -6.69 -0.54 -20.51
N THR A 138 -5.41 -0.87 -20.38
CA THR A 138 -4.98 -1.92 -19.46
C THR A 138 -5.26 -1.50 -18.02
N PHE A 139 -4.94 -0.24 -17.65
CA PHE A 139 -5.25 0.32 -16.34
C PHE A 139 -6.76 0.32 -16.04
N LEU A 140 -7.58 0.83 -16.95
CA LEU A 140 -9.03 0.90 -16.77
C LEU A 140 -9.68 -0.49 -16.71
N LEU A 141 -9.21 -1.45 -17.50
CA LEU A 141 -9.71 -2.82 -17.41
C LEU A 141 -9.26 -3.51 -16.13
N ALA A 142 -8.02 -3.31 -15.68
CA ALA A 142 -7.57 -3.83 -14.39
C ALA A 142 -8.45 -3.29 -13.24
N LEU A 143 -8.74 -1.97 -13.25
CA LEU A 143 -9.68 -1.36 -12.29
C LEU A 143 -11.06 -2.01 -12.35
N GLY A 144 -11.60 -2.17 -13.56
CA GLY A 144 -12.92 -2.75 -13.76
C GLY A 144 -13.01 -4.21 -13.31
N ILE A 145 -12.01 -5.03 -13.65
CA ILE A 145 -11.95 -6.44 -13.25
C ILE A 145 -11.82 -6.56 -11.73
N SER A 146 -10.92 -5.79 -11.13
CA SER A 146 -10.67 -5.81 -9.69
C SER A 146 -11.89 -5.36 -8.88
N ALA A 147 -12.52 -4.24 -9.27
CA ALA A 147 -13.73 -3.76 -8.62
C ALA A 147 -14.91 -4.74 -8.80
N ALA A 148 -15.00 -5.40 -9.96
CA ALA A 148 -16.02 -6.42 -10.19
C ALA A 148 -15.78 -7.68 -9.34
N ASP A 149 -14.53 -8.14 -9.23
CA ASP A 149 -14.16 -9.26 -8.35
C ASP A 149 -14.57 -8.99 -6.90
N GLU A 150 -14.15 -7.86 -6.32
CA GLU A 150 -14.54 -7.47 -4.96
C GLU A 150 -16.05 -7.33 -4.80
N LEU A 151 -16.76 -6.78 -5.80
CA LEU A 151 -18.21 -6.66 -5.74
C LEU A 151 -18.90 -8.02 -5.72
N ILE A 152 -18.47 -8.96 -6.57
CA ILE A 152 -19.04 -10.30 -6.62
C ILE A 152 -18.72 -11.04 -5.31
N GLN A 153 -17.49 -10.90 -4.78
CA GLN A 153 -17.12 -11.49 -3.50
C GLN A 153 -18.01 -11.02 -2.35
N VAL A 154 -18.40 -9.74 -2.30
CA VAL A 154 -19.35 -9.24 -1.30
C VAL A 154 -20.66 -10.01 -1.33
N PHE A 155 -21.24 -10.22 -2.52
CA PHE A 155 -22.53 -10.91 -2.67
C PHE A 155 -22.45 -12.40 -2.36
N ILE A 156 -21.34 -13.06 -2.68
CA ILE A 156 -21.21 -14.52 -2.56
C ILE A 156 -20.71 -14.94 -1.17
N SER A 157 -19.80 -14.18 -0.57
CA SER A 157 -19.05 -14.61 0.63
C SER A 157 -19.40 -13.85 1.90
N ASN A 158 -20.38 -12.93 1.87
CA ASN A 158 -20.64 -11.95 2.93
C ASN A 158 -19.38 -11.18 3.36
N ARG A 159 -18.39 -11.06 2.46
CA ARG A 159 -17.16 -10.31 2.68
C ARG A 159 -17.47 -8.81 2.57
N VAL A 160 -16.69 -8.01 3.29
CA VAL A 160 -16.72 -6.56 3.21
C VAL A 160 -15.98 -6.11 1.94
N PHE A 161 -16.55 -5.18 1.17
CA PHE A 161 -15.93 -4.66 -0.05
C PHE A 161 -14.59 -3.99 0.29
N ASP A 162 -13.46 -4.59 -0.10
CA ASP A 162 -12.13 -4.15 0.30
C ASP A 162 -11.47 -3.32 -0.81
N LEU A 163 -11.62 -1.99 -0.72
CA LEU A 163 -10.96 -1.08 -1.65
C LEU A 163 -9.42 -1.17 -1.58
N SER A 164 -8.83 -1.70 -0.50
CA SER A 164 -7.39 -1.90 -0.40
C SER A 164 -6.92 -2.99 -1.36
N ASP A 165 -7.72 -4.03 -1.58
CA ASP A 165 -7.37 -5.09 -2.54
C ASP A 165 -7.46 -4.57 -3.96
N VAL A 166 -8.48 -3.74 -4.26
CA VAL A 166 -8.56 -3.04 -5.56
C VAL A 166 -7.35 -2.17 -5.82
N ALA A 167 -6.87 -1.44 -4.81
CA ALA A 167 -5.69 -0.62 -4.94
C ALA A 167 -4.40 -1.45 -5.14
N LYS A 168 -4.29 -2.61 -4.48
CA LYS A 168 -3.16 -3.56 -4.66
C LYS A 168 -3.12 -4.12 -6.07
N ASP A 169 -4.27 -4.49 -6.62
CA ASP A 169 -4.42 -4.97 -7.99
C ASP A 169 -3.96 -3.92 -9.02
N LEU A 170 -4.40 -2.67 -8.84
CA LEU A 170 -3.92 -1.56 -9.67
C LEU A 170 -2.41 -1.33 -9.53
N TRP A 171 -1.88 -1.47 -8.31
CA TRP A 171 -0.44 -1.37 -8.07
C TRP A 171 0.32 -2.48 -8.81
N GLY A 172 -0.18 -3.71 -8.80
CA GLY A 172 0.32 -4.83 -9.60
C GLY A 172 0.29 -4.55 -11.10
N CYS A 173 -0.81 -3.96 -11.58
CA CYS A 173 -0.92 -3.52 -12.98
C CYS A 173 0.17 -2.49 -13.32
N MET A 174 0.44 -1.53 -12.44
CA MET A 174 1.50 -0.53 -12.61
C MET A 174 2.90 -1.13 -12.59
N ILE A 175 3.18 -2.07 -11.70
CA ILE A 175 4.43 -2.84 -11.71
C ILE A 175 4.62 -3.52 -13.07
N GLY A 176 3.58 -4.17 -13.59
CA GLY A 176 3.57 -4.78 -14.91
C GLY A 176 3.87 -3.77 -16.03
N GLN A 177 3.19 -2.62 -16.06
CA GLN A 177 3.40 -1.59 -17.08
C GLN A 177 4.85 -1.08 -17.06
N VAL A 178 5.38 -0.79 -15.86
CA VAL A 178 6.75 -0.32 -15.70
C VAL A 178 7.76 -1.38 -16.14
N PHE A 179 7.54 -2.64 -15.76
CA PHE A 179 8.40 -3.75 -16.20
C PHE A 179 8.42 -3.87 -17.74
N ILE A 180 7.26 -3.84 -18.39
CA ILE A 180 7.14 -3.92 -19.85
C ILE A 180 7.90 -2.77 -20.50
N HIS A 181 7.63 -1.54 -20.08
CA HIS A 181 8.16 -0.37 -20.77
C HIS A 181 9.64 -0.10 -20.50
N PHE A 182 10.11 -0.29 -19.27
CA PHE A 182 11.48 0.03 -18.88
C PHE A 182 12.43 -1.16 -19.03
N VAL A 183 11.95 -2.39 -18.76
CA VAL A 183 12.80 -3.60 -18.79
C VAL A 183 12.69 -4.31 -20.13
N ILE A 184 11.48 -4.68 -20.58
CA ILE A 184 11.32 -5.45 -21.83
C ILE A 184 11.67 -4.58 -23.05
N PHE A 185 10.98 -3.44 -23.21
CA PHE A 185 11.13 -2.57 -24.38
C PHE A 185 12.16 -1.44 -24.21
N ASN A 186 12.91 -1.40 -23.12
CA ASN A 186 14.05 -0.49 -22.95
C ASN A 186 13.73 0.99 -23.28
N LEU A 187 12.53 1.47 -22.90
CA LEU A 187 12.03 2.82 -23.17
C LEU A 187 11.82 3.19 -24.65
N GLU A 188 11.94 2.25 -25.59
CA GLU A 188 11.75 2.51 -27.03
C GLU A 188 10.39 3.15 -27.34
N ASN A 189 9.37 2.73 -26.59
CA ASN A 189 7.98 3.16 -26.75
C ASN A 189 7.62 4.43 -25.95
N LEU A 190 8.54 4.97 -25.15
CA LEU A 190 8.30 6.10 -24.24
C LEU A 190 9.28 7.26 -24.51
N SER A 191 8.75 8.47 -24.72
CA SER A 191 9.58 9.65 -25.02
C SER A 191 9.66 10.66 -23.86
N PHE A 192 10.88 10.93 -23.39
CA PHE A 192 11.17 11.97 -22.38
C PHE A 192 11.15 13.39 -22.93
N LYS A 193 11.42 13.58 -24.24
CA LYS A 193 11.65 14.91 -24.86
C LYS A 193 10.49 15.89 -24.66
N LYS A 194 9.27 15.38 -24.47
CA LYS A 194 8.05 16.18 -24.31
C LYS A 194 7.41 16.03 -22.93
N PHE A 195 8.11 15.52 -21.91
CA PHE A 195 7.48 15.25 -20.61
C PHE A 195 6.90 16.52 -19.96
N TRP A 196 7.66 17.63 -19.98
CA TRP A 196 7.33 18.84 -19.21
C TRP A 196 6.54 19.94 -19.95
N ARG A 197 6.27 19.83 -21.26
CA ARG A 197 5.76 20.96 -22.08
C ARG A 197 4.35 20.72 -22.63
N LYS A 198 3.36 20.48 -21.78
CA LYS A 198 2.03 20.04 -22.25
C LYS A 198 0.85 20.64 -21.51
N GLY A 199 -0.22 20.91 -22.26
CA GLY A 199 -1.52 21.26 -21.72
C GLY A 199 -2.24 20.04 -21.14
N ILE A 200 -3.30 20.29 -20.36
CA ILE A 200 -4.12 19.23 -19.74
C ILE A 200 -4.71 18.28 -20.79
N LYS A 201 -5.06 18.81 -21.97
CA LYS A 201 -5.61 18.04 -23.11
C LYS A 201 -4.66 16.98 -23.67
N ASP A 202 -3.37 17.03 -23.34
CA ASP A 202 -2.37 16.10 -23.84
C ASP A 202 -1.94 15.06 -22.81
N TRP A 203 -2.56 15.05 -21.61
CA TRP A 203 -2.25 14.09 -20.54
C TRP A 203 -2.38 12.63 -21.00
N THR A 204 -3.41 12.34 -21.80
CA THR A 204 -3.71 10.99 -22.31
C THR A 204 -3.03 10.67 -23.64
N LYS A 205 -2.34 11.63 -24.27
CA LYS A 205 -1.72 11.46 -25.60
C LYS A 205 -0.26 11.00 -25.54
N HIS A 206 0.30 10.85 -24.33
CA HIS A 206 1.72 10.61 -24.16
C HIS A 206 1.98 9.55 -23.11
N GLY A 207 2.43 8.38 -23.57
CA GLY A 207 2.59 7.19 -22.75
C GLY A 207 3.33 7.41 -21.44
N LEU A 208 4.48 8.10 -21.45
CA LEU A 208 5.28 8.29 -20.23
C LEU A 208 4.57 9.18 -19.18
N TYR A 209 3.91 10.25 -19.65
CA TYR A 209 3.22 11.16 -18.75
C TYR A 209 1.96 10.51 -18.18
N LEU A 210 1.20 9.81 -19.03
CA LEU A 210 0.06 9.01 -18.61
C LEU A 210 0.46 7.93 -17.60
N LEU A 211 1.51 7.16 -17.87
CA LEU A 211 2.01 6.13 -16.97
C LEU A 211 2.37 6.72 -15.59
N ILE A 212 3.01 7.89 -15.55
CA ILE A 212 3.32 8.57 -14.28
C ILE A 212 2.04 9.00 -13.55
N LEU A 213 1.02 9.49 -14.27
CA LEU A 213 -0.27 9.81 -13.66
C LEU A 213 -0.99 8.58 -13.11
N GLU A 214 -0.97 7.46 -13.83
CA GLU A 214 -1.59 6.20 -13.37
C GLU A 214 -0.85 5.62 -12.16
N VAL A 215 0.49 5.62 -12.17
CA VAL A 215 1.31 5.24 -11.00
C VAL A 215 1.00 6.15 -9.82
N LEU A 216 0.91 7.46 -10.04
CA LEU A 216 0.57 8.43 -8.99
C LEU A 216 -0.83 8.17 -8.43
N PHE A 217 -1.82 7.92 -9.29
CA PHE A 217 -3.18 7.57 -8.87
C PHE A 217 -3.20 6.28 -8.05
N ALA A 218 -2.59 5.21 -8.55
CA ALA A 218 -2.53 3.92 -7.87
C ALA A 218 -1.81 4.03 -6.52
N TRP A 219 -0.73 4.81 -6.45
CA TRP A 219 -0.02 5.07 -5.20
C TRP A 219 -0.90 5.81 -4.18
N VAL A 220 -1.58 6.89 -4.59
CA VAL A 220 -2.51 7.63 -3.71
C VAL A 220 -3.64 6.70 -3.25
N PHE A 221 -4.22 5.94 -4.17
CA PHE A 221 -5.32 5.03 -3.87
C PHE A 221 -4.90 3.95 -2.87
N LEU A 222 -3.71 3.36 -3.05
CA LEU A 222 -3.13 2.37 -2.14
C LEU A 222 -2.92 2.95 -0.74
N ASN A 223 -2.37 4.16 -0.63
CA ASN A 223 -2.15 4.80 0.67
C ASN A 223 -3.48 5.13 1.37
N VAL A 224 -4.45 5.71 0.65
CA VAL A 224 -5.73 6.12 1.26
C VAL A 224 -6.57 4.91 1.68
N SER A 225 -6.68 3.90 0.81
CA SER A 225 -7.45 2.67 1.11
C SER A 225 -6.85 1.88 2.27
N SER A 226 -5.50 1.80 2.36
CA SER A 226 -4.84 1.14 3.51
C SER A 226 -5.06 1.84 4.85
N LEU A 227 -5.43 3.12 4.85
CA LEU A 227 -5.71 3.92 6.06
C LEU A 227 -7.21 3.97 6.40
N ILE A 228 -8.07 3.47 5.52
CA ILE A 228 -9.52 3.52 5.66
C ILE A 228 -10.08 2.22 5.08
N SER A 229 -9.90 1.12 5.81
CA SER A 229 -10.28 -0.23 5.35
C SER A 229 -11.78 -0.55 5.54
N ASP A 230 -12.46 0.15 6.45
CA ASP A 230 -13.87 -0.12 6.77
C ASP A 230 -14.79 0.34 5.62
N ALA A 231 -15.61 -0.58 5.08
CA ALA A 231 -16.50 -0.31 3.96
C ALA A 231 -17.49 0.84 4.18
N LYS A 232 -17.82 1.18 5.44
CA LYS A 232 -18.67 2.36 5.71
C LYS A 232 -18.03 3.66 5.23
N TYR A 233 -16.72 3.67 4.99
CA TYR A 233 -15.95 4.80 4.50
C TYR A 233 -15.51 4.64 3.04
N ALA A 234 -16.04 3.67 2.29
CA ALA A 234 -15.64 3.43 0.89
C ALA A 234 -15.77 4.68 0.02
N VAL A 235 -16.85 5.44 0.20
CA VAL A 235 -17.08 6.73 -0.48
C VAL A 235 -15.99 7.76 -0.09
N ASN A 236 -15.61 7.80 1.18
CA ASN A 236 -14.56 8.71 1.67
C ASN A 236 -13.21 8.36 1.05
N VAL A 237 -12.89 7.08 0.89
CA VAL A 237 -11.67 6.62 0.20
C VAL A 237 -11.64 7.19 -1.21
N LEU A 238 -12.71 7.01 -1.99
CA LEU A 238 -12.78 7.50 -3.37
C LEU A 238 -12.61 9.02 -3.44
N PHE A 239 -13.34 9.78 -2.61
CA PHE A 239 -13.22 11.24 -2.61
C PHE A 239 -11.85 11.74 -2.18
N ILE A 240 -11.27 11.18 -1.12
CA ILE A 240 -9.93 11.57 -0.63
C ILE A 240 -8.87 11.22 -1.68
N THR A 241 -8.96 10.04 -2.30
CA THR A 241 -8.06 9.62 -3.38
C THR A 241 -8.14 10.57 -4.57
N LEU A 242 -9.35 10.88 -5.06
CA LEU A 242 -9.54 11.80 -6.17
C LEU A 242 -9.05 13.21 -5.84
N LEU A 243 -9.31 13.72 -4.63
CA LEU A 243 -8.86 15.04 -4.19
C LEU A 243 -7.33 15.11 -4.15
N ILE A 244 -6.67 14.17 -3.48
CA ILE A 244 -5.20 14.14 -3.36
C ILE A 244 -4.57 13.96 -4.76
N PHE A 245 -5.09 13.03 -5.57
CA PHE A 245 -4.62 12.82 -6.94
C PHE A 245 -4.75 14.09 -7.79
N THR A 246 -5.88 14.80 -7.69
CA THR A 246 -6.10 16.06 -8.44
C THR A 246 -5.09 17.12 -8.01
N ILE A 247 -4.85 17.28 -6.71
CA ILE A 247 -3.84 18.23 -6.20
C ILE A 247 -2.45 17.85 -6.72
N LEU A 248 -2.04 16.58 -6.60
CA LEU A 248 -0.70 16.14 -7.00
C LEU A 248 -0.49 16.19 -8.52
N SER A 249 -1.49 15.78 -9.31
CA SER A 249 -1.43 15.87 -10.78
C SER A 249 -1.40 17.33 -11.25
N PHE A 250 -2.11 18.24 -10.57
CA PHE A 250 -2.04 19.66 -10.84
C PHE A 250 -0.67 20.25 -10.49
N LEU A 251 -0.08 19.89 -9.35
CA LEU A 251 1.29 20.29 -9.00
C LEU A 251 2.30 19.77 -10.03
N LEU A 252 2.18 18.51 -10.45
CA LEU A 252 3.01 17.93 -11.51
C LEU A 252 2.86 18.70 -12.83
N HIS A 253 1.65 19.09 -13.20
CA HIS A 253 1.39 19.91 -14.37
C HIS A 253 2.02 21.31 -14.26
N LEU A 254 1.88 21.98 -13.12
CA LEU A 254 2.50 23.29 -12.88
C LEU A 254 4.03 23.22 -12.89
N ALA A 255 4.62 22.13 -12.39
CA ALA A 255 6.07 21.91 -12.43
C ALA A 255 6.64 21.85 -13.87
N GLY A 256 5.80 21.50 -14.85
CA GLY A 256 6.15 21.56 -16.28
C GLY A 256 6.35 22.97 -16.82
N LYS A 257 5.64 23.97 -16.26
CA LYS A 257 5.74 25.38 -16.67
C LYS A 257 7.00 26.00 -16.05
N LYS A 258 7.95 26.44 -16.89
CA LYS A 258 9.23 27.05 -16.47
C LYS A 258 9.12 28.04 -15.29
N PRO A 259 8.23 29.07 -15.32
CA PRO A 259 8.16 30.03 -14.22
C PRO A 259 7.59 29.43 -12.93
N MET A 260 6.65 28.49 -13.03
CA MET A 260 5.98 27.88 -11.87
C MET A 260 6.80 26.75 -11.22
N ARG A 261 7.76 26.19 -11.95
CA ARG A 261 8.56 25.04 -11.50
C ARG A 261 9.24 25.29 -10.15
N TYR A 262 9.90 26.42 -9.99
CA TYR A 262 10.64 26.72 -8.76
C TYR A 262 9.69 26.88 -7.57
N TYR A 263 8.54 27.52 -7.75
CA TYR A 263 7.51 27.62 -6.71
C TYR A 263 6.96 26.25 -6.32
N VAL A 264 6.67 25.37 -7.29
CA VAL A 264 6.19 24.01 -7.00
C VAL A 264 7.25 23.18 -6.29
N ILE A 265 8.51 23.25 -6.71
CA ILE A 265 9.63 22.55 -6.05
C ILE A 265 9.79 23.07 -4.62
N ALA A 266 9.81 24.38 -4.41
CA ALA A 266 9.92 24.99 -3.08
C ALA A 266 8.76 24.59 -2.17
N LEU A 267 7.52 24.64 -2.68
CA LEU A 267 6.32 24.22 -1.94
C LEU A 267 6.38 22.73 -1.59
N THR A 268 6.75 21.87 -2.53
CA THR A 268 6.84 20.41 -2.31
C THR A 268 7.96 20.09 -1.31
N ALA A 269 9.13 20.73 -1.46
CA ALA A 269 10.23 20.60 -0.53
C ALA A 269 9.83 21.07 0.88
N PHE A 270 9.12 22.19 1.00
CA PHE A 270 8.58 22.67 2.26
C PHE A 270 7.61 21.66 2.89
N LEU A 271 6.65 21.14 2.13
CA LEU A 271 5.67 20.16 2.60
C LEU A 271 6.28 18.83 3.06
N ILE A 272 7.50 18.49 2.61
CA ILE A 272 8.22 17.27 3.03
C ILE A 272 9.20 17.59 4.18
N ILE A 273 10.04 18.61 4.01
CA ILE A 273 11.10 18.96 4.95
C ILE A 273 10.49 19.47 6.26
N TYR A 274 9.44 20.28 6.22
CA TYR A 274 8.83 20.81 7.43
C TYR A 274 8.33 19.70 8.37
N PRO A 275 7.52 18.71 7.92
CA PRO A 275 7.18 17.56 8.76
C PRO A 275 8.38 16.78 9.28
N LEU A 276 9.39 16.52 8.45
CA LEU A 276 10.58 15.79 8.87
C LEU A 276 11.37 16.53 9.97
N VAL A 277 11.55 17.85 9.82
CA VAL A 277 12.20 18.70 10.81
C VAL A 277 11.40 18.70 12.11
N ARG A 278 10.07 18.87 12.04
CA ARG A 278 9.21 18.83 13.23
C ARG A 278 9.28 17.47 13.92
N LEU A 279 9.24 16.36 13.18
CA LEU A 279 9.32 15.02 13.74
C LEU A 279 10.68 14.74 14.39
N LYS A 280 11.78 15.22 13.81
CA LYS A 280 13.14 14.96 14.32
C LYS A 280 13.52 15.84 15.50
N PHE A 281 13.17 17.13 15.47
CA PHE A 281 13.73 18.12 16.40
C PHE A 281 12.73 18.68 17.42
N SER A 282 11.41 18.42 17.27
CA SER A 282 10.44 18.90 18.26
C SER A 282 10.22 17.88 19.36
N GLU A 283 10.00 18.38 20.58
CA GLU A 283 9.62 17.54 21.72
C GLU A 283 8.34 16.74 21.42
N PRO A 284 8.28 15.45 21.78
CA PRO A 284 7.11 14.59 21.60
C PRO A 284 5.92 15.05 22.45
N LYS A 285 5.23 16.08 21.96
CA LYS A 285 4.02 16.64 22.56
C LYS A 285 2.82 16.42 21.65
N ILE A 286 1.72 15.98 22.25
CA ILE A 286 0.43 15.84 21.58
C ILE A 286 -0.66 16.70 22.20
N SER A 287 -1.52 17.26 21.36
CA SER A 287 -2.78 17.89 21.76
C SER A 287 -3.88 17.56 20.76
N ILE A 288 -5.14 17.73 21.17
CA ILE A 288 -6.31 17.59 20.31
C ILE A 288 -7.14 18.86 20.42
N THR A 289 -7.51 19.44 19.28
CA THR A 289 -8.37 20.63 19.23
C THR A 289 -9.86 20.26 19.35
N SER A 290 -10.73 21.25 19.52
CA SER A 290 -12.19 21.04 19.59
C SER A 290 -12.76 20.32 18.36
N GLY A 291 -12.16 20.52 17.18
CA GLY A 291 -12.55 19.93 15.90
C GLY A 291 -11.98 18.53 15.62
N ASN A 292 -11.52 17.78 16.62
CA ASN A 292 -10.87 16.46 16.45
C ASN A 292 -9.56 16.49 15.64
N ILE A 293 -8.96 17.66 15.43
CA ILE A 293 -7.64 17.72 14.80
C ILE A 293 -6.60 17.32 15.84
N ILE A 294 -5.89 16.23 15.58
CA ILE A 294 -4.75 15.80 16.38
C ILE A 294 -3.55 16.68 15.98
N ILE A 295 -2.83 17.23 16.95
CA ILE A 295 -1.60 17.99 16.72
C ILE A 295 -0.48 17.23 17.42
N TYR A 296 0.40 16.59 16.64
CA TYR A 296 1.57 15.90 17.16
C TYR A 296 2.85 16.61 16.73
N LYS A 297 3.71 17.01 17.67
CA LYS A 297 4.92 17.80 17.38
C LYS A 297 4.63 19.05 16.53
N GLY A 298 3.43 19.62 16.64
CA GLY A 298 2.97 20.78 15.85
C GLY A 298 2.45 20.44 14.44
N LEU A 299 2.41 19.16 14.07
CA LEU A 299 1.86 18.70 12.80
C LEU A 299 0.37 18.36 12.97
N PRO A 300 -0.53 19.01 12.20
CA PRO A 300 -1.95 18.69 12.24
C PRO A 300 -2.25 17.40 11.46
N VAL A 301 -3.03 16.52 12.09
CA VAL A 301 -3.57 15.28 11.52
C VAL A 301 -5.09 15.36 11.66
N PRO A 302 -5.80 15.78 10.60
CA PRO A 302 -7.21 16.18 10.73
C PRO A 302 -8.19 15.01 10.77
N TYR A 303 -7.96 13.94 9.99
CA TYR A 303 -8.99 12.91 9.74
C TYR A 303 -8.58 11.48 10.12
N PHE A 304 -7.33 11.13 9.83
CA PHE A 304 -6.82 9.77 10.05
C PHE A 304 -6.61 9.48 11.53
N ASP A 305 -6.70 8.19 11.87
CA ASP A 305 -6.25 7.69 13.16
C ASP A 305 -4.71 7.74 13.20
N LEU A 306 -4.13 7.87 14.39
CA LEU A 306 -2.70 8.10 14.54
C LEU A 306 -2.07 7.09 15.51
N MET A 307 -0.95 6.50 15.10
CA MET A 307 -0.10 5.69 15.99
C MET A 307 1.20 6.43 16.25
N ILE A 308 1.59 6.51 17.52
CA ILE A 308 2.82 7.13 17.99
C ILE A 308 3.65 6.06 18.70
N TYR A 309 4.83 5.78 18.15
CA TYR A 309 5.72 4.74 18.62
C TYR A 309 6.50 5.15 19.88
N PRO A 310 7.07 4.19 20.62
CA PRO A 310 7.92 4.47 21.79
C PRO A 310 9.13 5.36 21.51
N ASN A 311 9.63 5.40 20.26
CA ASN A 311 10.74 6.27 19.86
C ASN A 311 10.31 7.70 19.47
N GLY A 312 9.02 8.04 19.62
CA GLY A 312 8.48 9.36 19.28
C GLY A 312 8.32 9.63 17.78
N MET A 313 8.40 8.59 16.94
CA MET A 313 7.92 8.64 15.56
C MET A 313 6.41 8.44 15.53
N MET A 314 5.75 8.93 14.48
CA MET A 314 4.32 8.72 14.26
C MET A 314 4.04 8.16 12.87
N ARG A 315 2.89 7.52 12.72
CA ARG A 315 2.33 7.16 11.42
C ARG A 315 0.80 7.28 11.45
N PRO A 316 0.17 7.71 10.34
CA PRO A 316 -1.23 7.44 10.12
C PRO A 316 -1.49 5.93 10.17
N VAL A 317 -2.66 5.56 10.66
CA VAL A 317 -3.11 4.19 10.75
C VAL A 317 -4.55 4.03 10.33
N ASP A 318 -4.92 2.79 10.06
CA ASP A 318 -6.26 2.41 9.65
C ASP A 318 -7.31 2.91 10.65
N LYS A 319 -8.34 3.55 10.11
CA LYS A 319 -9.44 4.15 10.87
C LYS A 319 -10.43 3.08 11.33
N LYS A 320 -10.19 2.52 12.51
CA LYS A 320 -11.03 1.43 13.06
C LYS A 320 -11.37 1.60 14.52
N THR A 321 -12.51 1.02 14.88
CA THR A 321 -13.01 1.02 16.26
C THR A 321 -12.54 -0.21 17.04
N SER A 322 -12.27 -1.32 16.35
CA SER A 322 -11.89 -2.61 16.93
C SER A 322 -10.55 -3.12 16.41
N PHE A 323 -9.78 -3.75 17.29
CA PHE A 323 -8.52 -4.40 17.00
C PHE A 323 -8.72 -5.91 16.92
N ASN A 324 -8.36 -6.51 15.78
CA ASN A 324 -8.39 -7.95 15.60
C ASN A 324 -7.12 -8.62 16.18
N VAL A 325 -7.00 -9.95 16.05
CA VAL A 325 -5.83 -10.70 16.55
C VAL A 325 -4.53 -10.25 15.88
N ARG A 326 -4.56 -9.94 14.58
CA ARG A 326 -3.37 -9.53 13.82
C ARG A 326 -2.85 -8.18 14.29
N ASP A 327 -3.76 -7.24 14.53
CA ASP A 327 -3.43 -5.93 15.07
C ASP A 327 -2.72 -6.03 16.42
N LYS A 328 -3.25 -6.88 17.30
CA LYS A 328 -2.68 -7.13 18.63
C LYS A 328 -1.28 -7.72 18.54
N LYS A 329 -1.06 -8.71 17.67
CA LYS A 329 0.27 -9.27 17.40
C LYS A 329 1.25 -8.19 16.93
N LYS A 330 0.84 -7.32 16.00
CA LYS A 330 1.70 -6.22 15.53
C LYS A 330 2.04 -5.23 16.65
N ILE A 331 1.07 -4.91 17.50
CA ILE A 331 1.26 -4.08 18.69
C ILE A 331 2.24 -4.73 19.68
N GLU A 332 2.14 -6.04 19.87
CA GLU A 332 3.01 -6.82 20.76
C GLU A 332 4.45 -6.90 20.20
N ALA A 333 4.61 -7.08 18.89
CA ALA A 333 5.92 -7.07 18.22
C ALA A 333 6.69 -5.75 18.41
N ILE A 334 5.98 -4.60 18.50
CA ILE A 334 6.60 -3.30 18.81
C ILE A 334 7.19 -3.30 20.24
N GLY A 335 6.64 -4.08 21.16
CA GLY A 335 7.11 -4.24 22.52
C GLY A 335 7.00 -2.99 23.40
N PRO A 336 5.85 -2.30 23.48
CA PRO A 336 5.66 -1.18 24.41
C PRO A 336 5.66 -1.66 25.87
N ASP A 337 5.98 -0.76 26.80
CA ASP A 337 5.75 -0.98 28.25
C ASP A 337 4.33 -0.53 28.62
N ILE A 338 3.85 0.53 27.95
CA ILE A 338 2.49 1.07 28.11
C ILE A 338 1.86 1.27 26.72
N LEU A 339 0.69 0.69 26.50
CA LEU A 339 -0.18 0.92 25.34
C LEU A 339 -1.32 1.85 25.76
N ILE A 340 -1.37 3.06 25.21
CA ILE A 340 -2.48 4.00 25.39
C ILE A 340 -3.39 3.92 24.18
N LEU A 341 -4.64 3.55 24.41
CA LEU A 341 -5.71 3.57 23.41
C LEU A 341 -6.58 4.79 23.66
N ALA A 342 -6.43 5.81 22.82
CA ALA A 342 -7.29 6.99 22.85
C ALA A 342 -8.57 6.69 22.04
N THR A 343 -9.69 6.62 22.74
CA THR A 343 -10.92 5.94 22.29
C THR A 343 -11.89 6.83 21.51
N GLY A 344 -11.48 8.04 21.11
CA GLY A 344 -12.36 9.04 20.49
C GLY A 344 -13.13 9.87 21.51
N LYS A 345 -14.02 10.75 21.03
CA LYS A 345 -14.92 11.54 21.91
C LYS A 345 -15.97 10.69 22.62
N LYS A 346 -16.46 9.65 21.95
CA LYS A 346 -17.57 8.80 22.41
C LYS A 346 -17.11 7.50 23.08
N GLY A 347 -15.80 7.30 23.29
CA GLY A 347 -15.29 6.06 23.87
C GLY A 347 -15.47 4.81 23.00
N GLN A 348 -15.63 4.99 21.68
CA GLN A 348 -15.98 3.91 20.76
C GLN A 348 -14.77 3.15 20.21
N GLY A 349 -13.57 3.73 20.29
CA GLY A 349 -12.32 3.10 19.88
C GLY A 349 -11.76 2.16 20.95
N GLY A 350 -10.82 1.30 20.57
CA GLY A 350 -10.16 0.39 21.51
C GLY A 350 -10.88 -0.95 21.72
N LYS A 351 -11.94 -1.24 20.95
CA LYS A 351 -12.65 -2.52 21.03
C LYS A 351 -11.74 -3.68 20.66
N GLY A 352 -12.08 -4.86 21.15
CA GLY A 352 -11.32 -6.08 20.92
C GLY A 352 -10.27 -6.35 21.99
N PHE A 353 -9.90 -5.37 22.81
CA PHE A 353 -9.29 -5.62 24.13
C PHE A 353 -10.40 -5.91 25.16
N GLN A 354 -10.08 -6.06 26.46
CA GLN A 354 -11.13 -6.28 27.45
C GLN A 354 -11.99 -5.04 27.63
N ASP A 355 -13.13 -4.96 26.94
CA ASP A 355 -13.95 -3.75 26.79
C ASP A 355 -14.38 -3.12 28.12
N GLN A 356 -14.61 -3.93 29.16
CA GLN A 356 -15.05 -3.48 30.49
C GLN A 356 -13.95 -2.81 31.33
N LEU A 357 -12.68 -3.14 31.08
CA LEU A 357 -11.57 -2.61 31.88
C LEU A 357 -11.01 -1.34 31.25
N LYS A 358 -10.84 -0.27 32.03
CA LYS A 358 -10.10 0.92 31.58
C LYS A 358 -8.58 0.70 31.59
N VAL A 359 -8.11 -0.18 32.47
CA VAL A 359 -6.70 -0.54 32.62
C VAL A 359 -6.60 -2.06 32.70
N GLU A 360 -5.70 -2.64 31.92
CA GLU A 360 -5.46 -4.08 31.85
C GLU A 360 -3.94 -4.32 31.87
N MET A 361 -3.49 -5.35 32.57
CA MET A 361 -2.12 -5.86 32.46
C MET A 361 -2.12 -7.08 31.57
N LYS A 362 -1.25 -7.11 30.56
CA LYS A 362 -1.16 -8.23 29.62
C LYS A 362 0.28 -8.69 29.47
N TYR A 363 0.47 -10.00 29.39
CA TYR A 363 1.77 -10.59 29.12
C TYR A 363 2.02 -10.65 27.60
N ASN A 364 3.17 -10.13 27.16
CA ASN A 364 3.64 -10.18 25.79
C ASN A 364 4.58 -11.38 25.62
N PHE A 365 4.06 -12.45 25.02
CA PHE A 365 4.80 -13.69 24.79
C PHE A 365 6.01 -13.51 23.84
N GLU A 366 5.96 -12.56 22.91
CA GLU A 366 7.08 -12.33 21.97
C GLU A 366 8.27 -11.61 22.61
N LYS A 367 8.02 -10.86 23.69
CA LYS A 367 9.04 -10.05 24.38
C LYS A 367 9.31 -10.52 25.80
N ASP A 368 8.67 -11.61 26.23
CA ASP A 368 8.74 -12.16 27.59
C ASP A 368 8.60 -11.07 28.67
N LYS A 369 7.56 -10.23 28.53
CA LYS A 369 7.34 -9.12 29.47
C LYS A 369 5.87 -8.74 29.60
N ASN A 370 5.50 -8.24 30.78
CA ASN A 370 4.20 -7.61 30.99
C ASN A 370 4.19 -6.19 30.41
N TYR A 371 3.05 -5.79 29.85
CA TYR A 371 2.78 -4.41 29.45
C TYR A 371 1.39 -4.00 29.92
N GLN A 372 1.23 -2.69 30.12
CA GLN A 372 -0.03 -2.11 30.57
C GLN A 372 -0.82 -1.57 29.39
N ILE A 373 -2.13 -1.83 29.35
CA ILE A 373 -3.06 -1.27 28.38
C ILE A 373 -3.95 -0.27 29.12
N ILE A 374 -4.05 0.95 28.60
CA ILE A 374 -4.85 2.04 29.18
C ILE A 374 -5.79 2.59 28.11
N LYS A 375 -7.09 2.51 28.35
CA LYS A 375 -8.14 3.07 27.48
C LYS A 375 -8.71 4.35 28.09
N LEU A 376 -8.57 5.45 27.38
CA LEU A 376 -9.05 6.77 27.83
C LEU A 376 -9.70 7.56 26.70
N PRO A 377 -10.59 8.51 27.01
CA PRO A 377 -11.02 9.53 26.05
C PRO A 377 -9.83 10.33 25.53
N ASN A 378 -9.94 10.81 24.28
CA ASN A 378 -8.85 11.46 23.56
C ASN A 378 -8.09 12.55 24.34
N ARG A 379 -8.80 13.45 25.04
CA ARG A 379 -8.16 14.53 25.81
C ARG A 379 -7.36 14.00 27.01
N GLU A 380 -7.87 13.00 27.71
CA GLU A 380 -7.22 12.39 28.86
C GLU A 380 -6.02 11.56 28.43
N ALA A 381 -6.18 10.79 27.35
CA ALA A 381 -5.10 10.02 26.74
C ALA A 381 -3.92 10.91 26.32
N CYS A 382 -4.17 12.08 25.72
CA CYS A 382 -3.12 13.04 25.37
C CYS A 382 -2.41 13.61 26.60
N LYS A 383 -3.14 13.94 27.68
CA LYS A 383 -2.54 14.41 28.94
C LYS A 383 -1.64 13.33 29.55
N LEU A 384 -2.14 12.09 29.62
CA LEU A 384 -1.39 10.96 30.15
C LEU A 384 -0.14 10.66 29.31
N TYR A 385 -0.26 10.62 27.98
CA TYR A 385 0.87 10.43 27.07
C TYR A 385 1.97 11.48 27.33
N ASN A 386 1.61 12.77 27.34
CA ASN A 386 2.58 13.85 27.55
C ASN A 386 3.27 13.74 28.92
N LYS A 387 2.55 13.30 29.97
CA LYS A 387 3.12 13.05 31.30
C LYS A 387 4.12 11.90 31.26
N LEU A 388 3.71 10.74 30.75
CA LEU A 388 4.55 9.54 30.73
C LEU A 388 5.78 9.70 29.83
N VAL A 389 5.67 10.47 28.75
CA VAL A 389 6.82 10.83 27.90
C VAL A 389 7.84 11.66 28.66
N LYS A 390 7.40 12.64 29.47
CA LYS A 390 8.30 13.42 30.35
C LYS A 390 8.97 12.54 31.41
N GLU A 391 8.32 11.47 31.83
CA GLU A 391 8.86 10.46 32.75
C GLU A 391 9.77 9.42 32.06
N GLY A 392 10.02 9.55 30.75
CA GLY A 392 10.90 8.65 30.00
C GLY A 392 10.35 7.24 29.79
N LYS A 393 9.03 7.04 29.86
CA LYS A 393 8.40 5.71 29.67
C LYS A 393 8.31 5.32 28.18
N LYS A 394 8.41 4.02 27.88
CA LYS A 394 8.24 3.48 26.52
C LYS A 394 6.76 3.27 26.19
N ILE A 395 6.15 4.28 25.59
CA ILE A 395 4.71 4.31 25.34
C ILE A 395 4.41 4.12 23.86
N LEU A 396 3.48 3.23 23.54
CA LEU A 396 2.80 3.19 22.25
C LEU A 396 1.42 3.83 22.43
N MET A 397 1.10 4.84 21.64
CA MET A 397 -0.23 5.46 21.66
C MET A 397 -0.93 5.24 20.32
N ILE A 398 -2.19 4.81 20.35
CA ILE A 398 -3.05 4.71 19.17
C ILE A 398 -4.28 5.57 19.41
N ILE A 399 -4.61 6.43 18.45
CA ILE A 399 -5.61 7.48 18.60
C ILE A 399 -6.70 7.29 17.57
N HIS A 400 -7.90 7.00 18.07
CA HIS A 400 -9.11 6.98 17.28
C HIS A 400 -9.63 8.41 17.07
N ASN A 401 -9.58 8.88 15.83
CA ASN A 401 -9.95 10.25 15.48
C ASN A 401 -11.45 10.35 15.13
N SER A 402 -12.32 10.35 16.15
CA SER A 402 -13.79 10.46 16.00
C SER A 402 -14.43 11.48 16.96
#